data_AF-E1Z855-F1
#
_entry.id   AF-E1Z855-F1
#
_cell.length_a   1.000
_cell.length_b   1.000
_cell.length_c   1.000
_cell.angle_alpha   90.00
_cell.angle_beta   90.00
_cell.angle_gamma   90.00
#
_symmetry.space_group_name_H-M   'P 1'
#
loop_
_entity.id
_entity.type
_entity.pdbx_description
1 polymer ?
#
loop_
_entity_poly.entity_id
_entity_poly.type
_entity_poly.pdbx_seq_one_letter_code
_entity_poly.pdbx_strand_id
1 'polypeptide(L)'
;SSPGSRRASPRMGSLLGSSASIPKFQHPSHSLLEENGFTQIKYEKFMTRCVAERAERGAVQSEEMNTFFRFGCYFLREQFNQQMYDDFRKYALEDAAGDYQYGMECLFRFYSYGLERAWSESLYRDFEELTLLDFENGSLYGLEKFWAFHHYT
;
A
#
# COMPACT_ATOMS: atom_id res chain seq x y z
N SER A 1 -3.80 70.20 -43.60
CA SER A 1 -3.29 70.13 -42.23
C SER A 1 -3.34 68.69 -41.73
N SER A 2 -2.16 68.07 -41.59
CA SER A 2 -1.76 67.11 -40.55
C SER A 2 -2.60 65.80 -40.37
N PRO A 3 -2.15 64.82 -39.57
CA PRO A 3 -1.52 63.59 -40.08
C PRO A 3 -2.10 62.32 -39.44
N GLY A 4 -1.51 61.15 -39.75
CA GLY A 4 -1.94 59.84 -39.23
C GLY A 4 -1.53 59.53 -37.79
N SER A 5 -1.99 58.39 -37.29
CA SER A 5 -1.19 57.35 -36.60
C SER A 5 -2.13 56.33 -35.93
N ARG A 6 -1.68 55.07 -35.90
CA ARG A 6 -2.35 53.91 -35.29
C ARG A 6 -2.16 53.90 -33.77
N ARG A 7 -3.21 53.50 -33.04
CA ARG A 7 -3.25 52.44 -32.00
C ARG A 7 -4.36 52.72 -30.97
N ALA A 8 -5.12 51.69 -30.61
CA ALA A 8 -5.25 51.23 -29.22
C ALA A 8 -6.17 49.99 -29.16
N SER A 9 -5.65 48.88 -28.65
CA SER A 9 -6.41 47.70 -28.26
C SER A 9 -7.11 47.93 -26.91
N PRO A 10 -8.34 47.43 -26.66
CA PRO A 10 -8.94 47.52 -25.35
C PRO A 10 -8.30 46.51 -24.38
N ARG A 11 -7.92 46.99 -23.19
CA ARG A 11 -7.46 46.20 -22.05
C ARG A 11 -8.60 45.32 -21.54
N MET A 12 -8.38 44.00 -21.49
CA MET A 12 -9.26 43.07 -20.81
C MET A 12 -8.95 43.10 -19.30
N GLY A 13 -9.98 43.36 -18.50
CA GLY A 13 -9.89 43.53 -17.05
C GLY A 13 -9.47 42.24 -16.35
N SER A 14 -8.63 42.42 -15.33
CA SER A 14 -8.19 41.38 -14.39
C SER A 14 -9.38 40.90 -13.55
N LEU A 15 -9.80 39.65 -13.76
CA LEU A 15 -10.59 38.90 -12.78
C LEU A 15 -9.61 38.09 -11.93
N LEU A 16 -9.29 38.63 -10.75
CA LEU A 16 -8.62 37.93 -9.67
C LEU A 16 -9.55 36.82 -9.16
N GLY A 17 -9.56 35.67 -9.84
CA GLY A 17 -9.98 34.42 -9.25
C GLY A 17 -8.76 33.79 -8.62
N SER A 18 -8.59 33.94 -7.31
CA SER A 18 -7.69 33.07 -6.56
C SER A 18 -8.17 31.63 -6.78
N SER A 19 -7.48 30.88 -7.65
CA SER A 19 -7.70 29.45 -7.77
C SER A 19 -7.32 28.84 -6.43
N ALA A 20 -8.31 28.64 -5.56
CA ALA A 20 -8.15 27.79 -4.39
C ALA A 20 -7.57 26.48 -4.90
N SER A 21 -6.36 26.14 -4.44
CA SER A 21 -5.72 24.88 -4.77
C SER A 21 -6.69 23.77 -4.36
N ILE A 22 -7.13 22.99 -5.35
CA ILE A 22 -7.92 21.78 -5.12
C ILE A 22 -7.19 20.99 -4.03
N PRO A 23 -7.85 20.63 -2.91
CA PRO A 23 -7.22 19.79 -1.90
C PRO A 23 -6.65 18.58 -2.60
N LYS A 24 -5.35 18.31 -2.44
CA LYS A 24 -4.76 17.08 -2.97
C LYS A 24 -5.46 15.93 -2.24
N PHE A 25 -6.41 15.28 -2.90
CA PHE A 25 -7.02 14.05 -2.41
C PHE A 25 -5.95 12.97 -2.42
N GLN A 26 -5.20 12.87 -1.33
CA GLN A 26 -4.26 11.80 -1.12
C GLN A 26 -4.98 10.62 -0.49
N HIS A 27 -4.72 9.42 -1.01
CA HIS A 27 -5.25 8.19 -0.45
C HIS A 27 -4.77 8.04 1.02
N PRO A 28 -5.58 7.53 1.96
CA PRO A 28 -5.20 7.41 3.37
C PRO A 28 -3.88 6.67 3.62
N SER A 29 -3.54 5.69 2.76
CA SER A 29 -2.25 4.99 2.82
C SER A 29 -1.05 5.92 2.61
N HIS A 30 -1.17 6.98 1.80
CA HIS A 30 -0.09 7.96 1.64
C HIS A 30 0.14 8.77 2.91
N SER A 31 -0.93 9.19 3.59
CA SER A 31 -0.81 9.93 4.84
C SER A 31 -0.24 9.09 5.99
N LEU A 32 -0.29 7.77 5.89
CA LEU A 32 0.37 6.85 6.83
C LEU A 32 1.88 6.69 6.55
N LEU A 33 2.35 7.00 5.33
CA LEU A 33 3.76 6.94 4.93
C LEU A 33 4.53 8.25 5.22
N GLU A 34 3.84 9.32 5.58
CA GLU A 34 4.48 10.59 5.94
C GLU A 34 5.32 10.44 7.22
N GLU A 35 6.37 11.25 7.38
CA GLU A 35 7.18 11.28 8.61
C GLU A 35 6.28 11.59 9.81
N ASN A 36 6.24 10.70 10.81
CA ASN A 36 5.30 10.74 11.94
C ASN A 36 3.81 10.72 11.55
N GLY A 37 3.48 10.28 10.33
CA GLY A 37 2.13 10.22 9.78
C GLY A 37 1.28 9.10 10.38
N PHE A 38 1.93 8.02 10.85
CA PHE A 38 1.26 6.87 11.46
C PHE A 38 0.61 7.24 12.79
N THR A 39 -0.69 6.98 12.88
CA THR A 39 -1.42 7.00 14.15
C THR A 39 -2.40 5.84 14.14
N GLN A 40 -2.62 5.22 15.30
CA GLN A 40 -3.51 4.08 15.43
C GLN A 40 -4.92 4.39 14.88
N ILE A 41 -5.44 5.59 15.15
CA ILE A 41 -6.77 6.02 14.68
C ILE A 41 -6.83 6.12 13.14
N LYS A 42 -5.77 6.62 12.49
CA LYS A 42 -5.73 6.67 11.01
C LYS A 42 -5.66 5.27 10.42
N TYR A 43 -4.86 4.39 11.04
CA TYR A 43 -4.76 2.99 10.64
C TYR A 43 -6.11 2.28 10.74
N GLU A 44 -6.79 2.36 11.88
CA GLU A 44 -8.09 1.72 12.10
C GLU A 44 -9.14 2.19 11.09
N LYS A 45 -9.17 3.49 10.77
CA LYS A 45 -10.05 4.04 9.74
C LYS A 45 -9.72 3.49 8.34
N PHE A 46 -8.43 3.39 8.01
CA PHE A 46 -7.98 2.82 6.75
C PHE A 46 -8.38 1.34 6.66
N MET A 47 -8.05 0.53 7.67
CA MET A 47 -8.38 -0.89 7.71
C MET A 47 -9.90 -1.12 7.65
N THR A 48 -10.70 -0.33 8.38
CA THR A 48 -12.17 -0.42 8.32
C THR A 48 -12.71 -0.24 6.91
N ARG A 49 -12.15 0.72 6.14
CA ARG A 49 -12.53 0.94 4.74
C ARG A 49 -12.16 -0.25 3.86
N CYS A 50 -10.94 -0.78 4.00
CA CYS A 50 -10.48 -1.96 3.26
C CYS A 50 -11.40 -3.17 3.51
N VAL A 51 -11.73 -3.44 4.77
CA VAL A 51 -12.61 -4.57 5.14
C VAL A 51 -14.03 -4.37 4.62
N ALA A 52 -14.58 -3.15 4.73
CA ALA A 52 -15.92 -2.85 4.24
C ALA A 52 -16.03 -3.05 2.72
N GLU A 53 -15.07 -2.53 1.95
CA GLU A 53 -15.07 -2.71 0.49
C GLU A 53 -14.88 -4.19 0.11
N ARG A 54 -13.97 -4.90 0.78
CA ARG A 54 -13.76 -6.34 0.55
C ARG A 54 -15.02 -7.14 0.83
N ALA A 55 -15.76 -6.82 1.89
CA ALA A 55 -17.01 -7.50 2.21
C ALA A 55 -18.11 -7.23 1.15
N GLU A 56 -18.14 -6.04 0.55
CA GLU A 56 -19.12 -5.67 -0.48
C GLU A 56 -18.78 -6.25 -1.86
N ARG A 57 -17.50 -6.22 -2.25
CA ARG A 57 -17.06 -6.53 -3.63
C ARG A 57 -16.36 -7.89 -3.77
N GLY A 58 -15.99 -8.51 -2.67
CA GLY A 58 -15.12 -9.69 -2.64
C GLY A 58 -13.63 -9.36 -2.79
N ALA A 59 -12.78 -10.35 -2.54
CA ALA A 59 -11.32 -10.22 -2.54
C ALA A 59 -10.76 -9.65 -3.86
N VAL A 60 -11.11 -10.28 -4.97
CA VAL A 60 -10.54 -9.96 -6.31
C VAL A 60 -10.84 -8.53 -6.77
N GLN A 61 -11.96 -7.94 -6.34
CA GLN A 61 -12.40 -6.61 -6.78
C GLN A 61 -12.16 -5.52 -5.72
N SER A 62 -11.50 -5.84 -4.60
CA SER A 62 -11.24 -4.89 -3.52
C SER A 62 -9.91 -4.17 -3.69
N GLU A 63 -9.94 -3.02 -4.38
CA GLU A 63 -8.75 -2.20 -4.61
C GLU A 63 -8.18 -1.60 -3.30
N GLU A 64 -9.04 -1.31 -2.33
CA GLU A 64 -8.62 -0.85 -1.01
C GLU A 64 -7.86 -1.93 -0.26
N MET A 65 -8.29 -3.20 -0.34
CA MET A 65 -7.57 -4.31 0.28
C MET A 65 -6.22 -4.55 -0.40
N ASN A 66 -6.17 -4.48 -1.73
CA ASN A 66 -4.90 -4.54 -2.47
C ASN A 66 -3.96 -3.42 -2.07
N THR A 67 -4.50 -2.22 -1.90
CA THR A 67 -3.73 -1.07 -1.43
C THR A 67 -3.19 -1.30 -0.01
N PHE A 68 -3.98 -1.93 0.87
CA PHE A 68 -3.53 -2.33 2.20
C PHE A 68 -2.38 -3.34 2.15
N PHE A 69 -2.47 -4.40 1.34
CA PHE A 69 -1.39 -5.38 1.20
C PHE A 69 -0.10 -4.75 0.67
N ARG A 70 -0.21 -3.90 -0.35
CA ARG A 70 0.94 -3.16 -0.87
C ARG A 70 1.53 -2.23 0.19
N PHE A 71 0.67 -1.53 0.95
CA PHE A 71 1.11 -0.64 2.01
C PHE A 71 1.83 -1.40 3.13
N GLY A 72 1.22 -2.45 3.69
CA GLY A 72 1.81 -3.29 4.74
C GLY A 72 3.14 -3.89 4.31
N CYS A 73 3.25 -4.29 3.04
CA CYS A 73 4.48 -4.82 2.45
C CYS A 73 5.67 -3.88 2.57
N TYR A 74 5.48 -2.56 2.44
CA TYR A 74 6.55 -1.58 2.58
C TYR A 74 6.65 -1.03 4.01
N PHE A 75 5.52 -0.63 4.59
CA PHE A 75 5.48 0.06 5.88
C PHE A 75 6.08 -0.79 7.01
N LEU A 76 5.73 -2.07 7.09
CA LEU A 76 6.20 -2.96 8.16
C LEU A 76 7.71 -3.23 8.14
N ARG A 77 8.39 -2.99 7.01
CA ARG A 77 9.86 -3.10 6.92
C ARG A 77 10.57 -1.95 7.63
N GLU A 78 9.91 -0.79 7.67
CA GLU A 78 10.46 0.43 8.24
C GLU A 78 9.96 0.67 9.66
N GLN A 79 8.66 0.42 9.89
CA GLN A 79 7.98 0.62 11.16
C GLN A 79 7.10 -0.60 11.45
N PHE A 80 7.69 -1.61 12.08
CA PHE A 80 6.96 -2.82 12.43
C PHE A 80 5.85 -2.52 13.45
N ASN A 81 4.63 -2.97 13.15
CA ASN A 81 3.47 -2.87 14.01
C ASN A 81 2.76 -4.23 14.05
N GLN A 82 2.66 -4.81 15.24
CA GLN A 82 2.13 -6.16 15.42
C GLN A 82 0.68 -6.29 14.91
N GLN A 83 -0.20 -5.35 15.25
CA GLN A 83 -1.60 -5.40 14.83
C GLN A 83 -1.74 -5.38 13.30
N MET A 84 -1.00 -4.50 12.64
CA MET A 84 -1.01 -4.42 11.17
C MET A 84 -0.44 -5.69 10.53
N TYR A 85 0.59 -6.27 11.11
CA TYR A 85 1.13 -7.55 10.66
C TYR A 85 0.10 -8.68 10.79
N ASP A 86 -0.60 -8.76 11.92
CA ASP A 86 -1.62 -9.78 12.17
C ASP A 86 -2.80 -9.62 11.19
N ASP A 87 -3.26 -8.38 10.96
CA ASP A 87 -4.29 -8.08 9.96
C ASP A 87 -3.83 -8.43 8.54
N PHE A 88 -2.58 -8.11 8.19
CA PHE A 88 -2.00 -8.44 6.89
C PHE A 88 -1.98 -9.96 6.64
N ARG A 89 -1.43 -10.73 7.58
CA ARG A 89 -1.42 -12.20 7.49
C ARG A 89 -2.82 -12.78 7.34
N LYS A 90 -3.74 -12.34 8.21
CA LYS A 90 -5.11 -12.84 8.24
C LYS A 90 -5.78 -12.67 6.87
N TYR A 91 -5.82 -11.46 6.34
CA TYR A 91 -6.53 -11.20 5.09
C TYR A 91 -5.81 -11.78 3.87
N ALA A 92 -4.48 -11.84 3.88
CA ALA A 92 -3.71 -12.49 2.81
C ALA A 92 -4.05 -14.00 2.73
N LEU A 93 -4.11 -14.69 3.87
CA LEU A 93 -4.48 -16.10 3.94
C LEU A 93 -5.94 -16.34 3.53
N GLU A 94 -6.87 -15.49 3.99
CA GLU A 94 -8.29 -15.59 3.60
C GLU A 94 -8.47 -15.38 2.09
N ASP A 95 -7.77 -14.42 1.49
CA ASP A 95 -7.84 -14.17 0.04
C ASP A 95 -7.22 -15.32 -0.76
N ALA A 96 -6.09 -15.87 -0.31
CA ALA A 96 -5.46 -17.02 -0.94
C ALA A 96 -6.34 -18.29 -0.87
N ALA A 97 -7.10 -18.47 0.21
CA ALA A 97 -8.10 -19.55 0.31
C ALA A 97 -9.25 -19.38 -0.71
N GLY A 98 -9.46 -18.17 -1.23
CA GLY A 98 -10.37 -17.87 -2.34
C GLY A 98 -9.67 -17.72 -3.69
N ASP A 99 -8.51 -18.36 -3.87
CA ASP A 99 -7.68 -18.34 -5.08
C ASP A 99 -7.16 -16.95 -5.50
N TYR A 100 -7.07 -16.00 -4.55
CA TYR A 100 -6.53 -14.67 -4.80
C TYR A 100 -5.20 -14.43 -4.06
N GLN A 101 -4.09 -14.64 -4.77
CA GLN A 101 -2.74 -14.72 -4.17
C GLN A 101 -2.05 -13.37 -3.91
N TYR A 102 -2.64 -12.24 -4.33
CA TYR A 102 -1.96 -10.95 -4.30
C TYR A 102 -1.48 -10.54 -2.89
N GLY A 103 -2.30 -10.79 -1.87
CA GLY A 103 -1.96 -10.54 -0.47
C GLY A 103 -0.78 -11.42 0.00
N MET A 104 -0.80 -12.71 -0.32
CA MET A 104 0.28 -13.65 0.01
C MET A 104 1.59 -13.28 -0.67
N GLU A 105 1.55 -12.90 -1.94
CA GLU A 105 2.76 -12.44 -2.63
C GLU A 105 3.34 -11.18 -1.97
N CYS A 106 2.48 -10.25 -1.55
CA CYS A 106 2.92 -9.07 -0.79
C CYS A 106 3.55 -9.46 0.54
N LEU A 107 2.97 -10.43 1.24
CA LEU A 107 3.46 -10.91 2.54
C LEU A 107 4.82 -11.61 2.40
N PHE A 108 5.02 -12.45 1.40
CA PHE A 108 6.33 -13.07 1.13
C PHE A 108 7.41 -12.06 0.74
N ARG A 109 7.04 -11.02 -0.05
CA ARG A 109 7.95 -9.88 -0.29
C ARG A 109 8.29 -9.16 1.01
N PHE A 110 7.32 -8.96 1.90
CA PHE A 110 7.59 -8.39 3.22
C PHE A 110 8.59 -9.24 4.00
N TYR A 111 8.43 -10.56 4.10
CA TYR A 111 9.38 -11.39 4.84
C TYR A 111 10.79 -11.31 4.24
N SER A 112 10.92 -11.55 2.93
CA SER A 112 12.23 -11.58 2.26
C SER A 112 13.03 -10.29 2.46
N TYR A 113 12.41 -9.13 2.20
CA TYR A 113 13.10 -7.84 2.35
C TYR A 113 13.08 -7.27 3.77
N GLY A 114 12.07 -7.60 4.56
CA GLY A 114 11.91 -7.13 5.94
C GLY A 114 12.92 -7.79 6.88
N LEU A 115 13.09 -9.11 6.77
CA LEU A 115 14.07 -9.86 7.55
C LEU A 115 15.51 -9.53 7.16
N GLU A 116 15.78 -9.26 5.88
CA GLU A 116 17.08 -8.73 5.41
C GLU A 116 17.43 -7.43 6.12
N ARG A 117 16.44 -6.54 6.26
CA ARG A 117 16.64 -5.22 6.84
C ARG A 117 16.73 -5.26 8.38
N ALA A 118 15.89 -6.07 9.01
CA ALA A 118 15.83 -6.21 10.47
C ALA A 118 15.45 -7.65 10.84
N TRP A 119 16.42 -8.39 11.37
CA TRP A 119 16.21 -9.76 11.78
C TRP A 119 15.18 -9.88 12.91
N SER A 120 14.25 -10.82 12.75
CA SER A 120 13.29 -11.21 13.78
C SER A 120 13.03 -12.71 13.67
N GLU A 121 13.39 -13.45 14.71
CA GLU A 121 13.22 -14.90 14.74
C GLU A 121 11.74 -15.31 14.61
N SER A 122 10.82 -14.55 15.21
CA SER A 122 9.39 -14.85 15.12
C SER A 122 8.86 -14.68 13.70
N LEU A 123 9.27 -13.61 13.00
CA LEU A 123 8.89 -13.39 11.60
C LEU A 123 9.52 -14.41 10.67
N TYR A 124 10.74 -14.86 10.96
CA TYR A 124 11.40 -15.90 10.19
C TYR A 124 10.68 -17.25 10.33
N ARG A 125 10.26 -17.62 11.54
CA ARG A 125 9.45 -18.84 11.75
C ARG A 125 8.10 -18.76 11.00
N ASP A 126 7.44 -17.62 11.07
CA ASP A 126 6.20 -17.41 10.29
C ASP A 126 6.47 -17.52 8.78
N PHE A 127 7.62 -17.04 8.30
CA PHE A 127 8.02 -17.17 6.89
C PHE A 127 8.26 -18.63 6.49
N GLU A 128 8.92 -19.43 7.33
CA GLU A 128 9.12 -20.86 7.12
C GLU A 128 7.76 -21.60 7.05
N GLU A 129 6.90 -21.40 8.05
CA GLU A 129 5.59 -22.05 8.14
C GLU A 129 4.71 -21.71 6.92
N LEU A 130 4.64 -20.44 6.54
CA LEU A 130 3.84 -20.01 5.40
C LEU A 130 4.43 -20.47 4.07
N THR A 131 5.76 -20.57 3.95
CA THR A 131 6.41 -21.09 2.75
C THR A 131 6.09 -22.58 2.54
N LEU A 132 6.11 -23.36 3.62
CA LEU A 132 5.69 -24.76 3.58
C LEU A 132 4.23 -24.90 3.17
N LEU A 133 3.34 -24.11 3.78
CA LEU A 133 1.91 -24.10 3.44
C LEU A 133 1.66 -23.72 1.96
N ASP A 134 2.34 -22.70 1.45
CA ASP A 134 2.25 -22.28 0.04
C ASP A 134 2.69 -23.39 -0.91
N PHE A 135 3.78 -24.09 -0.56
CA PHE A 135 4.28 -25.24 -1.31
C PHE A 135 3.32 -26.43 -1.29
N GLU A 136 2.76 -26.76 -0.13
CA GLU A 136 1.76 -27.84 0.01
C GLU A 136 0.48 -27.56 -0.79
N ASN A 137 0.13 -26.28 -0.96
CA ASN A 137 -0.97 -25.83 -1.80
C ASN A 137 -0.62 -25.74 -3.30
N GLY A 138 0.60 -26.11 -3.68
CA GLY A 138 1.05 -26.21 -5.08
C GLY A 138 1.64 -24.92 -5.67
N SER A 139 1.88 -23.90 -4.85
CA SER A 139 2.56 -22.66 -5.27
C SER A 139 4.06 -22.73 -4.97
N LEU A 140 4.88 -22.13 -5.84
CA LEU A 140 6.34 -22.02 -5.64
C LEU A 140 6.76 -20.62 -5.18
N TYR A 141 5.82 -19.67 -5.08
CA TYR A 141 6.16 -18.27 -4.87
C TYR A 141 6.84 -18.03 -3.51
N GLY A 142 6.29 -18.59 -2.44
CA GLY A 142 6.88 -18.51 -1.10
C GLY A 142 8.28 -19.10 -1.09
N LEU A 143 8.45 -20.27 -1.71
CA LEU A 143 9.74 -20.98 -1.78
C LEU A 143 10.80 -20.17 -2.55
N GLU A 144 10.42 -19.54 -3.66
CA GLU A 144 11.30 -18.63 -4.40
C GLU A 144 11.76 -17.44 -3.55
N LYS A 145 10.84 -16.84 -2.76
CA LYS A 145 11.21 -15.72 -1.87
C LYS A 145 12.08 -16.20 -0.71
N PHE A 146 11.81 -17.37 -0.18
CA PHE A 146 12.58 -17.97 0.90
C PHE A 146 14.01 -18.31 0.45
N TRP A 147 14.14 -18.89 -0.74
CA TRP A 147 15.45 -19.11 -1.36
C TRP A 147 16.17 -17.80 -1.64
N ALA A 148 15.48 -16.80 -2.20
CA ALA A 148 16.06 -15.50 -2.50
C ALA A 148 16.55 -14.79 -1.23
N PHE A 149 15.83 -14.91 -0.11
CA PHE A 149 16.30 -14.43 1.19
C PHE A 149 17.67 -15.05 1.50
N HIS A 150 17.78 -16.37 1.62
CA HIS A 150 19.06 -17.01 1.97
C HIS A 150 20.20 -16.83 0.95
N HIS A 151 19.89 -16.51 -0.31
CA HIS A 151 20.91 -16.35 -1.35
C HIS A 151 21.44 -14.92 -1.47
N TYR A 152 20.62 -13.92 -1.13
CA TYR A 152 20.97 -12.50 -1.29
C TYR A 152 21.19 -11.75 0.03
N THR A 153 20.80 -12.31 1.18
CA THR A 153 21.10 -11.76 2.51
C THR A 153 22.41 -12.25 3.08
#